data_AF-A0A959EG32-F1
#
_entry.id   AF-A0A959EG32-F1
#
_cell.length_a   1.000
_cell.length_b   1.000
_cell.length_c   1.000
_cell.angle_alpha   90.00
_cell.angle_beta   90.00
_cell.angle_gamma   90.00
#
_symmetry.space_group_name_H-M   'P 1'
#
loop_
_entity.id
_entity.type
_entity.pdbx_description
1 polymer ?
#
loop_
_entity_poly.entity_id
_entity_poly.type
_entity_poly.pdbx_seq_one_letter_code
_entity_poly.pdbx_strand_id
1 'polypeptide(L)'
;MKELNRREFVKTAGAAAGSLILAPSMLSAKAHIGGDDAIRVGLVGCGGRGTGAAVQALLSGQNVRLVAMADAFRDQVDSSYQQIQEEMENNELPADRLSVPEEHKFSGFEGYQKVIPLCDVVILATPPGFRPI
;
A
#
# COMPACT_ATOMS: atom_id res chain seq x y z
N MET A 1 52.45 5.86 11.79
CA MET A 1 51.14 5.24 12.06
C MET A 1 50.77 5.59 13.50
N LYS A 2 49.67 6.30 13.77
CA LYS A 2 49.24 6.58 15.14
C LYS A 2 48.63 5.31 15.73
N GLU A 3 49.23 4.80 16.80
CA GLU A 3 48.72 3.67 17.60
C GLU A 3 47.33 4.03 18.17
N LEU A 4 46.28 3.28 17.78
CA LEU A 4 44.95 3.45 18.34
C LEU A 4 44.89 2.86 19.74
N ASN A 5 44.76 3.72 20.75
CA ASN A 5 44.64 3.30 22.15
C ASN A 5 43.27 2.66 22.37
N ARG A 6 43.22 1.46 22.97
CA ARG A 6 41.98 0.75 23.34
C ARG A 6 40.98 1.64 24.08
N ARG A 7 41.47 2.57 24.91
CA ARG A 7 40.63 3.50 25.65
C ARG A 7 39.98 4.56 24.76
N GLU A 8 40.66 5.03 23.72
CA GLU A 8 40.06 5.91 22.72
C GLU A 8 39.05 5.15 21.86
N PHE A 9 39.37 3.92 21.47
CA PHE A 9 38.43 3.07 20.73
C PHE A 9 37.11 2.85 21.49
N VAL A 10 37.17 2.50 22.78
CA VAL A 10 35.97 2.30 23.61
C VAL A 10 35.19 3.61 23.81
N LYS A 11 35.87 4.75 23.96
CA LYS A 11 35.20 6.06 24.03
C LYS A 11 34.48 6.41 22.72
N THR A 12 35.13 6.21 21.59
CA THR A 12 34.56 6.48 20.26
C THR A 12 33.41 5.52 19.93
N ALA A 13 33.56 4.23 20.24
CA ALA A 13 32.51 3.23 20.04
C ALA A 13 31.30 3.47 20.96
N GLY A 14 31.54 3.84 22.22
CA GLY A 14 30.47 4.19 23.18
C GLY A 14 29.67 5.42 22.75
N ALA A 15 30.32 6.44 22.18
CA ALA A 15 29.65 7.64 21.68
C ALA A 15 28.76 7.34 20.45
N ALA A 16 29.21 6.46 19.55
CA ALA A 16 28.46 6.09 18.35
C ALA A 16 27.23 5.19 18.64
N ALA A 17 27.32 4.32 19.64
CA ALA A 17 26.19 3.48 20.05
C ALA A 17 25.10 4.27 20.79
N GLY A 18 25.49 5.29 21.58
CA GLY A 18 24.54 6.14 22.32
C GLY A 18 23.65 7.01 21.43
N SER A 19 24.13 7.41 20.24
CA SER A 19 23.35 8.22 19.29
C SER A 19 22.20 7.47 18.61
N LEU A 20 22.24 6.13 18.57
CA LEU A 20 21.15 5.32 17.99
C LEU A 20 19.93 5.20 18.91
N ILE A 21 20.10 5.42 20.23
CA ILE A 21 19.00 5.31 21.22
C ILE A 21 18.08 6.54 21.16
N LEU A 22 18.55 7.67 20.63
CA LEU A 22 17.77 8.91 20.47
C LEU A 22 17.02 9.03 19.14
N ALA A 23 16.99 7.96 18.33
CA ALA A 23 16.13 7.89 17.15
C ALA A 23 14.97 6.89 17.32
N PRO A 24 14.10 7.00 18.36
CA PRO A 24 12.85 6.24 18.39
C PRO A 24 11.92 6.64 17.23
N SER A 25 12.21 7.74 16.52
CA SER A 25 11.44 8.23 15.37
C SER A 25 11.67 7.46 14.06
N MET A 26 12.78 6.73 13.89
CA MET A 26 13.01 5.95 12.66
C MET A 26 12.60 4.48 12.77
N LEU A 27 12.43 3.98 14.00
CA LEU A 27 11.89 2.64 14.27
C LEU A 27 10.41 2.67 14.65
N SER A 28 9.71 3.77 14.35
CA SER A 28 8.27 3.75 14.20
C SER A 28 7.95 2.99 12.90
N ALA A 29 8.15 1.66 12.95
CA ALA A 29 7.23 0.78 12.25
C ALA A 29 5.85 1.34 12.57
N LYS A 30 5.13 1.76 11.53
CA LYS A 30 3.81 2.38 11.58
C LYS A 30 2.84 1.50 12.37
N ALA A 31 2.97 1.47 13.69
CA ALA A 31 2.02 0.90 14.60
C ALA A 31 0.85 1.87 14.55
N HIS A 32 -0.17 1.45 13.81
CA HIS A 32 -1.42 2.15 13.56
C HIS A 32 -1.99 2.74 14.85
N ILE A 33 -1.69 4.01 15.13
CA ILE A 33 -2.34 4.77 16.19
C ILE A 33 -2.84 6.07 15.54
N GLY A 34 -4.14 6.07 15.23
CA GLY A 34 -4.89 7.27 14.90
C GLY A 34 -5.29 7.41 13.43
N GLY A 35 -6.49 6.94 13.09
CA GLY A 35 -7.16 7.20 11.82
C GLY A 35 -7.91 5.95 11.38
N ASP A 36 -9.25 6.06 11.37
CA ASP A 36 -10.24 5.12 10.81
C ASP A 36 -9.80 3.65 10.66
N ASP A 37 -10.40 2.73 11.42
CA ASP A 37 -10.09 1.28 11.46
C ASP A 37 -10.47 0.54 10.17
N ALA A 38 -10.23 1.17 9.01
CA ALA A 38 -10.49 0.69 7.68
C ALA A 38 -9.29 -0.07 7.15
N ILE A 39 -9.52 -1.29 6.68
CA ILE A 39 -8.53 -2.08 5.94
C ILE A 39 -8.37 -1.44 4.56
N ARG A 40 -7.20 -0.86 4.29
CA ARG A 40 -6.92 -0.22 3.00
C ARG A 40 -6.46 -1.27 2.00
N VAL A 41 -7.24 -1.45 0.95
CA VAL A 41 -6.99 -2.42 -0.12
C VAL A 41 -6.43 -1.72 -1.35
N GLY A 42 -5.36 -2.27 -1.92
CA GLY A 42 -4.85 -1.91 -3.23
C GLY A 42 -5.21 -2.98 -4.26
N LEU A 43 -5.48 -2.57 -5.51
CA LEU A 43 -5.72 -3.49 -6.62
C LEU A 43 -4.61 -3.40 -7.67
N VAL A 44 -4.03 -4.55 -8.04
CA VAL A 44 -3.08 -4.66 -9.16
C VAL A 44 -3.60 -5.70 -10.15
N GLY A 45 -3.90 -5.27 -11.37
CA GLY A 45 -4.58 -6.07 -12.40
C GLY A 45 -6.08 -5.78 -12.40
N CYS A 46 -6.48 -4.74 -13.13
CA CYS A 46 -7.83 -4.18 -13.22
C CYS A 46 -8.70 -4.87 -14.28
N GLY A 47 -8.44 -6.15 -14.57
CA GLY A 47 -9.31 -6.97 -15.42
C GLY A 47 -10.52 -7.48 -14.64
N GLY A 48 -11.46 -8.16 -15.33
CA GLY A 48 -12.72 -8.61 -14.70
C GLY A 48 -12.56 -9.42 -13.41
N ARG A 49 -11.48 -10.20 -13.28
CA ARG A 49 -11.20 -10.92 -12.04
C ARG A 49 -10.75 -10.04 -10.89
N GLY A 50 -9.92 -9.04 -11.16
CA GLY A 50 -9.48 -8.05 -10.18
C GLY A 50 -10.62 -7.14 -9.76
N THR A 51 -11.40 -6.63 -10.71
CA THR A 51 -12.64 -5.87 -10.46
C THR A 51 -13.57 -6.65 -9.53
N GLY A 52 -13.90 -7.90 -9.88
CA GLY A 52 -14.79 -8.72 -9.05
C GLY A 52 -14.21 -9.03 -7.67
N ALA A 53 -12.90 -9.22 -7.54
CA ALA A 53 -12.26 -9.43 -6.24
C ALA A 53 -12.30 -8.17 -5.36
N ALA A 54 -12.10 -6.99 -5.95
CA ALA A 54 -12.24 -5.72 -5.24
C ALA A 54 -13.68 -5.50 -4.74
N VAL A 55 -14.68 -5.74 -5.60
CA VAL A 55 -16.10 -5.69 -5.20
C VAL A 55 -16.40 -6.66 -4.06
N GLN A 56 -15.94 -7.92 -4.15
CA GLN A 56 -16.11 -8.90 -3.09
C GLN A 56 -15.47 -8.47 -1.76
N ALA A 57 -14.29 -7.84 -1.80
CA ALA A 57 -13.64 -7.31 -0.61
C ALA A 57 -14.46 -6.18 0.03
N LEU A 58 -14.99 -5.27 -0.80
CA LEU A 58 -15.83 -4.14 -0.36
C LEU A 58 -17.17 -4.60 0.23
N LEU A 59 -17.71 -5.72 -0.28
CA LEU A 59 -18.96 -6.36 0.19
C LEU A 59 -18.76 -7.30 1.39
N SER A 60 -17.55 -7.46 1.92
CA SER A 60 -17.25 -8.39 3.02
C SER A 60 -17.96 -8.10 4.36
N GLY A 61 -18.67 -6.97 4.46
CA GLY A 61 -19.27 -6.48 5.70
C GLY A 61 -18.26 -5.85 6.67
N GLN A 62 -16.96 -5.94 6.39
CA GLN A 62 -15.91 -5.27 7.17
C GLN A 62 -15.74 -3.81 6.72
N ASN A 63 -15.03 -3.01 7.53
CA ASN A 63 -14.63 -1.66 7.15
C ASN A 63 -13.45 -1.74 6.17
N VAL A 64 -13.75 -1.87 4.87
CA VAL A 64 -12.74 -2.01 3.80
C VAL A 64 -12.86 -0.81 2.86
N ARG A 65 -11.71 -0.24 2.48
CA ARG A 65 -11.64 0.82 1.46
C ARG A 65 -10.65 0.46 0.37
N LEU A 66 -11.05 0.62 -0.88
CA LEU A 66 -10.12 0.60 -2.01
C LEU A 66 -9.42 1.96 -2.07
N VAL A 67 -8.08 1.98 -2.04
CA VAL A 67 -7.30 3.22 -1.92
C VAL A 67 -6.35 3.50 -3.08
N ALA A 68 -6.01 2.48 -3.86
CA ALA A 68 -5.13 2.60 -5.02
C ALA A 68 -5.38 1.47 -6.02
N MET A 69 -5.17 1.77 -7.31
CA MET A 69 -5.38 0.82 -8.40
C MET A 69 -4.21 0.91 -9.39
N ALA A 70 -3.79 -0.22 -9.94
CA ALA A 70 -2.83 -0.29 -11.03
C ALA A 70 -3.17 -1.35 -12.07
N ASP A 71 -2.88 -1.05 -13.32
CA ASP A 71 -2.87 -2.00 -14.43
C ASP A 71 -1.77 -1.63 -15.44
N ALA A 72 -1.43 -2.52 -16.37
CA ALA A 72 -0.54 -2.19 -17.48
C ALA A 72 -1.14 -1.09 -18.37
N PHE A 73 -2.48 -1.06 -18.49
CA PHE A 73 -3.19 -0.13 -19.37
C PHE A 73 -4.15 0.77 -18.59
N ARG A 74 -4.19 2.07 -18.94
CA ARG A 74 -4.95 3.08 -18.19
C ARG A 74 -6.47 2.91 -18.33
N ASP A 75 -6.92 2.57 -19.53
CA ASP A 75 -8.32 2.23 -19.84
C ASP A 75 -8.85 1.09 -18.96
N GLN A 76 -8.03 0.09 -18.67
CA GLN A 76 -8.40 -1.00 -17.75
C GLN A 76 -8.62 -0.50 -16.33
N VAL A 77 -7.80 0.44 -15.83
CA VAL A 77 -7.98 1.06 -14.50
C VAL A 77 -9.29 1.85 -14.46
N ASP A 78 -9.52 2.70 -15.46
CA ASP A 78 -10.70 3.56 -15.51
C ASP A 78 -12.00 2.75 -15.64
N SER A 79 -12.01 1.75 -16.53
CA SER A 79 -13.17 0.87 -16.70
C SER A 79 -13.46 0.05 -15.44
N SER A 80 -12.43 -0.48 -14.78
CA SER A 80 -12.57 -1.21 -13.51
C SER A 80 -13.11 -0.31 -12.39
N TYR A 81 -12.61 0.93 -12.29
CA TYR A 81 -13.08 1.89 -11.30
C TYR A 81 -14.57 2.19 -11.48
N GLN A 82 -15.01 2.43 -12.72
CA GLN A 82 -16.43 2.67 -13.04
C GLN A 82 -17.31 1.46 -12.68
N GLN A 83 -16.89 0.24 -13.04
CA GLN A 83 -17.62 -0.97 -12.69
C GLN A 83 -17.73 -1.18 -11.17
N ILE A 84 -16.64 -0.92 -10.42
CA ILE A 84 -16.66 -1.02 -8.96
C ILE A 84 -17.60 0.03 -8.37
N GLN A 85 -17.59 1.25 -8.90
CA GLN A 85 -18.48 2.32 -8.48
C GLN A 85 -19.94 1.94 -8.69
N GLU A 86 -20.31 1.44 -9.87
CA GLU A 86 -21.65 0.96 -10.19
C GLU A 86 -22.09 -0.16 -9.24
N GLU A 87 -21.23 -1.14 -8.97
CA GLU A 87 -21.52 -2.22 -8.02
C GLU A 87 -21.70 -1.71 -6.59
N MET A 88 -20.93 -0.72 -6.16
CA MET A 88 -21.11 -0.10 -4.85
C MET A 88 -22.45 0.63 -4.75
N GLU A 89 -22.84 1.36 -5.78
CA GLU A 89 -24.14 2.05 -5.84
C GLU A 89 -25.30 1.04 -5.82
N ASN A 90 -25.20 -0.03 -6.61
CA ASN A 90 -26.21 -1.11 -6.67
C ASN A 90 -26.39 -1.85 -5.35
N ASN A 91 -25.33 -1.94 -4.54
CA ASN A 91 -25.34 -2.59 -3.22
C ASN A 91 -25.49 -1.60 -2.06
N GLU A 92 -25.82 -0.33 -2.35
CA GLU A 92 -26.04 0.75 -1.36
C GLU A 92 -24.85 0.94 -0.39
N LEU A 93 -23.62 0.69 -0.87
CA LEU A 93 -22.41 0.84 -0.06
C LEU A 93 -22.01 2.31 0.09
N PRO A 94 -21.43 2.71 1.25
CA PRO A 94 -20.90 4.05 1.45
C PRO A 94 -19.84 4.42 0.40
N ALA A 95 -19.98 5.60 -0.23
CA ALA A 95 -19.12 6.05 -1.32
C ALA A 95 -17.64 6.21 -0.90
N ASP A 96 -17.37 6.47 0.38
CA ASP A 96 -16.02 6.55 0.93
C ASP A 96 -15.28 5.20 0.92
N ARG A 97 -15.97 4.08 0.70
CA ARG A 97 -15.31 2.78 0.47
C ARG A 97 -14.53 2.73 -0.85
N LEU A 98 -14.83 3.60 -1.82
CA LEU A 98 -14.04 3.79 -3.04
C LEU A 98 -13.20 5.07 -2.93
N SER A 99 -12.15 5.00 -2.14
CA SER A 99 -11.24 6.13 -1.87
C SER A 99 -10.01 6.13 -2.78
N VAL A 100 -10.22 6.02 -4.10
CA VAL A 100 -9.13 6.01 -5.09
C VAL A 100 -9.08 7.35 -5.84
N PRO A 101 -8.34 8.35 -5.33
CA PRO A 101 -8.17 9.60 -6.06
C PRO A 101 -7.37 9.37 -7.35
N GLU A 102 -7.42 10.36 -8.24
CA GLU A 102 -6.84 10.25 -9.59
C GLU A 102 -5.34 9.98 -9.58
N GLU A 103 -4.61 10.58 -8.64
CA GLU A 103 -3.19 10.35 -8.39
C GLU A 103 -2.85 8.95 -7.89
N HIS A 104 -3.84 8.16 -7.45
CA HIS A 104 -3.70 6.77 -7.01
C HIS A 104 -4.17 5.76 -8.05
N LYS A 105 -4.45 6.21 -9.28
CA LYS A 105 -4.72 5.38 -10.45
C LYS A 105 -3.47 5.30 -11.32
N PHE A 106 -2.73 4.22 -11.19
CA PHE A 106 -1.45 4.06 -11.85
C PHE A 106 -1.57 3.18 -13.09
N SER A 107 -0.80 3.51 -14.14
CA SER A 107 -0.67 2.67 -15.32
C SER A 107 0.79 2.30 -15.60
N GLY A 108 0.97 1.21 -16.35
CA GLY A 108 2.27 0.66 -16.72
C GLY A 108 2.76 -0.44 -15.79
N PHE A 109 3.79 -1.17 -16.24
CA PHE A 109 4.27 -2.39 -15.57
C PHE A 109 4.79 -2.16 -14.14
N GLU A 110 5.24 -0.95 -13.80
CA GLU A 110 5.72 -0.59 -12.47
C GLU A 110 4.64 0.06 -11.57
N GLY A 111 3.38 0.09 -12.02
CA GLY A 111 2.28 0.69 -11.25
C GLY A 111 2.11 0.05 -9.87
N TYR A 112 2.37 -1.26 -9.75
CA TYR A 112 2.29 -1.98 -8.47
C TYR A 112 3.21 -1.41 -7.39
N GLN A 113 4.39 -0.89 -7.76
CA GLN A 113 5.35 -0.29 -6.82
C GLN A 113 4.76 0.95 -6.13
N LYS A 114 3.82 1.63 -6.79
CA LYS A 114 3.11 2.80 -6.25
C LYS A 114 1.87 2.41 -5.44
N VAL A 115 1.22 1.30 -5.77
CA VAL A 115 0.05 0.78 -5.03
C VAL A 115 0.46 0.24 -3.66
N ILE A 116 1.48 -0.61 -3.61
CA ILE A 116 1.92 -1.31 -2.38
C ILE A 116 2.11 -0.37 -1.18
N PRO A 117 2.84 0.77 -1.27
CA PRO A 117 3.05 1.63 -0.11
C PRO A 117 1.78 2.36 0.40
N LEU A 118 0.70 2.37 -0.38
CA LEU A 118 -0.55 3.07 -0.05
C LEU A 118 -1.58 2.17 0.65
N CYS A 119 -1.42 0.86 0.60
CA CYS A 119 -2.38 -0.12 1.11
C CYS A 119 -1.82 -1.02 2.24
N ASP A 120 -2.73 -1.63 3.00
CA ASP A 120 -2.41 -2.64 4.01
C ASP A 120 -2.47 -4.05 3.42
N VAL A 121 -3.40 -4.28 2.48
CA VAL A 121 -3.58 -5.54 1.76
C VAL A 121 -3.62 -5.24 0.26
N VAL A 122 -2.96 -6.08 -0.55
CA VAL A 122 -2.96 -5.94 -2.01
C VAL A 122 -3.62 -7.15 -2.68
N ILE A 123 -4.61 -6.87 -3.54
CA ILE A 123 -5.17 -7.84 -4.46
C ILE A 123 -4.28 -7.86 -5.69
N LEU A 124 -3.46 -8.90 -5.81
CA LEU A 124 -2.73 -9.18 -7.03
C LEU A 124 -3.62 -10.06 -7.91
N ALA A 125 -4.08 -9.54 -9.04
CA ALA A 125 -4.94 -10.21 -10.01
C ALA A 125 -4.41 -10.14 -11.45
N THR A 126 -3.14 -9.76 -11.63
CA THR A 126 -2.45 -9.85 -12.93
C THR A 126 -2.22 -11.31 -13.35
N PRO A 127 -2.04 -11.59 -14.66
CA PRO A 127 -1.60 -12.89 -15.12
C PRO A 127 -0.29 -13.32 -14.43
N PRO A 128 -0.05 -14.61 -14.16
CA PRO A 128 1.08 -15.07 -13.34
C PRO A 128 2.45 -14.52 -13.74
N GLY A 129 2.74 -14.40 -15.03
CA GLY A 129 4.02 -13.86 -15.53
C GLY A 129 4.24 -12.37 -15.29
N PHE A 130 3.20 -11.62 -14.94
CA PHE A 130 3.23 -10.17 -14.66
C PHE A 130 2.88 -9.86 -13.20
N ARG A 131 2.89 -10.87 -12.32
CA ARG A 131 2.67 -10.65 -10.89
C ARG A 131 3.99 -10.20 -10.26
N PRO A 132 4.00 -9.07 -9.51
CA PRO A 132 5.20 -8.67 -8.80
C PRO A 132 5.58 -9.73 -7.76
N ILE A 133 6.89 -9.98 -7.65
CA ILE A 133 7.53 -10.95 -6.74
C ILE A 133 8.32 -10.21 -5.66
#